data_AF-Q2U5N9-F1
#
_entry.id   AF-Q2U5N9-F1
#
_cell.length_a   1.000
_cell.length_b   1.000
_cell.length_c   1.000
_cell.angle_alpha   90.00
_cell.angle_beta   90.00
_cell.angle_gamma   90.00
#
_symmetry.space_group_name_H-M   'P 1'
#
loop_
_entity.id
_entity.type
_entity.pdbx_description
1 polymer ?
#
loop_
_entity_poly.entity_id
_entity_poly.type
_entity_poly.pdbx_seq_one_letter_code
_entity_poly.pdbx_strand_id
1 'polypeptide(L)'
;MEPVSFAFGAVSFLERLSGFDRAIARVADPARLRYAVRAKTALVAIIDDLERWQRAFDPSWFFLARISVPLIDEELTRERADQSDVVSTVVHLRQAHKTNRTDSEPLNSMFLSGNYAIDKQELITSSVFMGYHADQKIIVDHIPLKEYMDVTQTTKDVRSLVRVLSTVGPDHFGLLSALGVIKTTEKETLTGFNIIFAVPPHLSQSQPRSLRSVLTAGNEYNLDERFKLAISLACSLVYLHSSSIIHKNISPENIILFPTPGRLGVPFLVGFERFRPSEGRTYMTGDAKWERNLYRHPRRQGLHPEEEYSMQHDIYSLGVCLLEVGLWTSFVQYKGSRPLLGPGLPIGEFLCDRDGRRSAVQIKQTLLEIAESRLPVLMGKIYANVVVSCLTCLDRDGSFGDKAELEDEDGILVGVRYIEKIGSRLSQIY
;
A
#
# COMPACT_ATOMS: atom_id res chain seq x y z
N MET A 1 -3.35 -18.52 -22.20
CA MET A 1 -3.32 -17.50 -23.28
C MET A 1 -2.80 -16.22 -22.66
N GLU A 2 -1.65 -15.63 -22.98
CA GLU A 2 -0.47 -15.96 -23.77
C GLU A 2 0.68 -15.12 -23.16
N PRO A 3 1.77 -15.71 -22.64
CA PRO A 3 2.97 -14.97 -22.20
C PRO A 3 3.84 -14.47 -23.37
N VAL A 4 3.45 -14.75 -24.62
CA VAL A 4 4.29 -14.64 -25.82
C VAL A 4 4.30 -13.21 -26.42
N SER A 5 3.27 -12.40 -26.15
CA SER A 5 3.16 -11.05 -26.71
C SER A 5 4.18 -10.04 -26.17
N PHE A 6 4.74 -10.27 -24.96
CA PHE A 6 5.69 -9.33 -24.34
C PHE A 6 7.15 -9.57 -24.77
N ALA A 7 7.51 -10.82 -25.09
CA ALA A 7 8.83 -11.13 -25.67
C ALA A 7 9.06 -10.37 -26.99
N PHE A 8 8.01 -10.24 -27.81
CA PHE A 8 8.05 -9.41 -29.03
C PHE A 8 8.17 -7.91 -28.73
N GLY A 9 7.54 -7.42 -27.65
CA GLY A 9 7.63 -6.02 -27.20
C GLY A 9 9.05 -5.63 -26.77
N ALA A 10 9.68 -6.45 -25.92
CA ALA A 10 11.04 -6.25 -25.43
C ALA A 10 12.08 -6.31 -26.56
N VAL A 11 11.93 -7.25 -27.50
CA VAL A 11 12.79 -7.33 -28.71
C VAL A 11 12.62 -6.09 -29.59
N SER A 12 11.40 -5.63 -29.85
CA SER A 12 11.14 -4.41 -30.64
C SER A 12 11.68 -3.12 -30.01
N PHE A 13 11.86 -3.12 -28.68
CA PHE A 13 12.32 -1.97 -27.91
C PHE A 13 13.84 -1.98 -27.73
N LEU A 14 14.47 -3.15 -27.56
CA LEU A 14 15.91 -3.34 -27.67
C LEU A 14 16.43 -2.94 -29.06
N GLU A 15 15.66 -3.23 -30.12
CA GLU A 15 15.94 -2.72 -31.47
C GLU A 15 15.88 -1.18 -31.54
N ARG A 16 14.94 -0.52 -30.85
CA ARG A 16 14.89 0.96 -30.74
C ARG A 16 16.06 1.53 -29.95
N LEU A 17 16.52 0.86 -28.89
CA LEU A 17 17.72 1.25 -28.13
C LEU A 17 19.00 1.14 -28.99
N SER A 18 19.10 0.10 -29.83
CA SER A 18 20.17 -0.03 -30.83
C SER A 18 20.11 1.07 -31.90
N GLY A 19 18.91 1.52 -32.27
CA GLY A 19 18.69 2.69 -33.13
C GLY A 19 19.10 4.00 -32.45
N PHE A 20 18.90 4.11 -31.14
CA PHE A 20 19.32 5.25 -30.31
C PHE A 20 20.85 5.41 -30.29
N ASP A 21 21.59 4.29 -30.25
CA ASP A 21 23.06 4.31 -30.35
C ASP A 21 23.56 4.84 -31.69
N ARG A 22 22.90 4.46 -32.79
CA ARG A 22 23.20 5.04 -34.12
C ARG A 22 22.83 6.51 -34.21
N ALA A 23 21.81 6.97 -33.49
CA ALA A 23 21.40 8.36 -33.44
C ALA A 23 22.40 9.21 -32.61
N ILE A 24 22.84 8.72 -31.45
CA ILE A 24 23.88 9.35 -30.61
C ILE A 24 25.18 9.50 -31.40
N ALA A 25 25.59 8.47 -32.15
CA ALA A 25 26.78 8.50 -32.99
C ALA A 25 26.73 9.56 -34.12
N ARG A 26 25.55 10.09 -34.46
CA ARG A 26 25.36 11.13 -35.48
C ARG A 26 25.27 12.55 -34.91
N VAL A 27 25.29 12.72 -33.58
CA VAL A 27 25.21 14.03 -32.93
C VAL A 27 26.59 14.70 -32.93
N ALA A 28 26.76 15.76 -33.73
CA ALA A 28 28.02 16.49 -33.86
C ALA A 28 28.27 17.52 -32.72
N ASP A 29 27.23 17.92 -31.99
CA ASP A 29 27.31 18.92 -30.91
C ASP A 29 27.64 18.23 -29.55
N PRO A 30 28.77 18.57 -28.90
CA PRO A 30 29.19 17.99 -27.63
C PRO A 30 28.18 18.15 -26.49
N ALA A 31 27.43 19.26 -26.44
CA ALA A 31 26.44 19.51 -25.39
C ALA A 31 25.20 18.62 -25.58
N ARG A 32 24.75 18.47 -26.82
CA ARG A 32 23.65 17.57 -27.19
C ARG A 32 24.03 16.10 -27.04
N LEU A 33 25.29 15.74 -27.31
CA LEU A 33 25.81 14.40 -27.09
C LEU A 33 25.77 14.01 -25.61
N ARG A 34 26.24 14.89 -24.72
CA ARG A 34 26.18 14.67 -23.27
C ARG A 34 24.75 14.51 -22.76
N TYR A 35 23.83 15.33 -23.27
CA TYR A 35 22.41 15.22 -22.95
C TYR A 35 21.82 13.88 -23.41
N ALA A 36 22.10 13.47 -24.65
CA ALA A 36 21.59 12.22 -25.23
C ALA A 36 22.14 10.97 -24.51
N VAL A 37 23.42 10.98 -24.12
CA VAL A 37 24.02 9.91 -23.31
C VAL A 37 23.35 9.85 -21.93
N ARG A 38 23.16 10.99 -21.26
CA ARG A 38 22.49 11.04 -19.95
C ARG A 38 21.04 10.57 -20.02
N ALA A 39 20.31 10.95 -21.06
CA ALA A 39 18.95 10.49 -21.31
C ALA A 39 18.90 8.98 -21.56
N LYS A 40 19.85 8.42 -22.33
CA LYS A 40 19.97 6.97 -22.53
C LYS A 40 20.25 6.24 -21.22
N THR A 41 21.21 6.70 -20.42
CA THR A 41 21.53 6.08 -19.13
C THR A 41 20.34 6.14 -18.17
N ALA A 42 19.61 7.26 -18.15
CA ALA A 42 18.38 7.39 -17.36
C ALA A 42 17.29 6.42 -17.84
N LEU A 43 17.07 6.30 -19.16
CA LEU A 43 16.12 5.37 -19.74
C LEU A 43 16.48 3.91 -19.39
N VAL A 44 17.74 3.50 -19.56
CA VAL A 44 18.22 2.15 -19.21
C VAL A 44 18.01 1.85 -17.72
N ALA A 45 18.33 2.80 -16.84
CA ALA A 45 18.09 2.63 -15.41
C ALA A 45 16.59 2.50 -15.08
N ILE A 46 15.73 3.28 -15.75
CA ILE A 46 14.28 3.18 -15.61
C ILE A 46 13.75 1.82 -16.11
N ILE A 47 14.30 1.29 -17.21
CA ILE A 47 13.94 -0.02 -17.76
C ILE A 47 14.37 -1.15 -16.82
N ASP A 48 15.60 -1.09 -16.29
CA ASP A 48 16.07 -2.08 -15.33
C ASP A 48 15.23 -2.05 -14.04
N ASP A 49 14.86 -0.85 -13.58
CA ASP A 49 13.93 -0.67 -12.45
C ASP A 49 12.55 -1.25 -12.80
N LEU A 50 12.03 -1.01 -14.01
CA LEU A 50 10.76 -1.53 -14.50
C LEU A 50 10.76 -3.06 -14.64
N GLU A 51 11.81 -3.67 -15.15
CA GLU A 51 11.91 -5.13 -15.28
C GLU A 51 12.02 -5.81 -13.92
N ARG A 52 12.81 -5.24 -13.00
CA ARG A 52 12.85 -5.72 -11.60
C ARG A 52 11.49 -5.60 -10.96
N TRP A 53 10.83 -4.46 -11.15
CA TRP A 53 9.52 -4.20 -10.60
C TRP A 53 8.46 -5.13 -11.21
N GLN A 54 8.46 -5.34 -12.52
CA GLN A 54 7.55 -6.26 -13.22
C GLN A 54 7.76 -7.72 -12.79
N ARG A 55 9.01 -8.16 -12.59
CA ARG A 55 9.29 -9.51 -12.07
C ARG A 55 8.86 -9.65 -10.61
N ALA A 56 9.04 -8.62 -9.80
CA ALA A 56 8.55 -8.57 -8.42
C ALA A 56 7.02 -8.44 -8.32
N PHE A 57 6.40 -7.91 -9.38
CA PHE A 57 4.97 -7.64 -9.46
C PHE A 57 4.27 -8.51 -10.51
N ASP A 58 4.77 -9.71 -10.81
CA ASP A 58 4.01 -10.67 -11.60
C ASP A 58 2.87 -11.20 -10.69
N PRO A 59 1.59 -10.89 -10.99
CA PRO A 59 0.49 -11.26 -10.11
C PRO A 59 0.32 -12.77 -9.95
N SER A 60 0.89 -13.56 -10.88
CA SER A 60 0.97 -15.02 -10.76
C SER A 60 1.74 -15.47 -9.52
N TRP A 61 2.72 -14.69 -9.03
CA TRP A 61 3.43 -15.00 -7.78
C TRP A 61 2.52 -14.96 -6.55
N PHE A 62 1.56 -14.03 -6.53
CA PHE A 62 0.58 -13.95 -5.44
C PHE A 62 -0.44 -15.10 -5.52
N PHE A 63 -0.81 -15.54 -6.71
CA PHE A 63 -1.58 -16.78 -6.89
C PHE A 63 -0.79 -18.00 -6.40
N LEU A 64 0.47 -18.11 -6.81
CA LEU A 64 1.38 -19.15 -6.33
C LEU A 64 1.59 -19.08 -4.82
N ALA A 65 1.53 -17.92 -4.17
CA ALA A 65 1.64 -17.84 -2.71
C ALA A 65 0.47 -18.50 -1.97
N ARG A 66 -0.69 -18.65 -2.63
CA ARG A 66 -1.93 -19.16 -2.02
C ARG A 66 -2.29 -20.60 -2.39
N ILE A 67 -1.93 -21.05 -3.59
CA ILE A 67 -2.33 -22.38 -4.09
C ILE A 67 -1.69 -23.48 -3.23
N SER A 68 -2.43 -24.13 -2.34
CA SER A 68 -1.91 -25.23 -1.51
C SER A 68 -1.79 -26.54 -2.31
N VAL A 69 -0.87 -26.57 -3.27
CA VAL A 69 -0.49 -27.76 -4.04
C VAL A 69 0.92 -28.20 -3.62
N PRO A 70 1.08 -29.40 -3.03
CA PRO A 70 2.37 -29.90 -2.54
C PRO A 70 3.48 -29.94 -3.61
N LEU A 71 3.12 -30.25 -4.86
CA LEU A 71 4.05 -30.25 -6.00
C LEU A 71 4.68 -28.87 -6.27
N ILE A 72 3.94 -27.77 -6.01
CA ILE A 72 4.47 -26.41 -6.16
C ILE A 72 5.51 -26.12 -5.07
N ASP A 73 5.28 -26.62 -3.84
CA ASP A 73 6.25 -26.45 -2.76
C ASP A 73 7.56 -27.19 -3.03
N GLU A 74 7.48 -28.40 -3.58
CA GLU A 74 8.64 -29.19 -3.99
C GLU A 74 9.42 -28.53 -5.12
N GLU A 75 8.74 -27.94 -6.11
CA GLU A 75 9.41 -27.25 -7.21
C GLU A 75 10.06 -25.93 -6.79
N LEU A 76 9.38 -25.12 -5.95
CA LEU A 76 9.93 -23.87 -5.43
C LEU A 76 11.14 -24.08 -4.51
N THR A 77 11.19 -25.21 -3.78
CA THR A 77 12.39 -25.58 -3.01
C THR A 77 13.51 -26.13 -3.90
N ARG A 78 13.17 -26.75 -5.04
CA ARG A 78 14.13 -27.29 -6.01
C ARG A 78 14.81 -26.21 -6.86
N GLU A 79 14.09 -25.14 -7.22
CA GLU A 79 14.63 -24.02 -8.05
C GLU A 79 15.59 -23.06 -7.31
N ARG A 80 16.00 -23.36 -6.07
CA ARG A 80 16.84 -22.49 -5.22
C ARG A 80 16.21 -21.10 -5.00
N ALA A 81 15.26 -21.04 -4.07
CA ALA A 81 14.67 -19.80 -3.57
C ALA A 81 15.69 -18.70 -3.21
N ASP A 82 16.93 -19.08 -2.85
CA ASP A 82 18.04 -18.17 -2.54
C ASP A 82 18.54 -17.34 -3.74
N GLN A 83 18.10 -17.66 -4.97
CA GLN A 83 18.52 -16.96 -6.20
C GLN A 83 17.56 -15.83 -6.62
N SER A 84 16.38 -15.71 -5.99
CA SER A 84 15.39 -14.68 -6.32
C SER A 84 14.59 -14.25 -5.10
N ASP A 85 14.68 -12.96 -4.76
CA ASP A 85 13.94 -12.34 -3.65
C ASP A 85 12.42 -12.51 -3.77
N VAL A 86 11.91 -12.59 -4.99
CA VAL A 86 10.48 -12.79 -5.27
C VAL A 86 10.07 -14.23 -4.95
N VAL A 87 10.87 -15.21 -5.37
CA VAL A 87 10.61 -16.64 -5.12
C VAL A 87 10.72 -16.93 -3.62
N SER A 88 11.71 -16.36 -2.93
CA SER A 88 11.84 -16.50 -1.48
C SER A 88 10.64 -15.89 -0.74
N THR A 89 10.16 -14.71 -1.17
CA THR A 89 8.94 -14.09 -0.62
C THR A 89 7.72 -15.01 -0.80
N VAL A 90 7.53 -15.60 -1.98
CA VAL A 90 6.41 -16.53 -2.24
C VAL A 90 6.52 -17.78 -1.37
N VAL A 91 7.71 -18.37 -1.24
CA VAL A 91 7.94 -19.54 -0.36
C VAL A 91 7.62 -19.19 1.09
N HIS A 92 8.09 -18.05 1.59
CA HIS A 92 7.82 -17.61 2.95
C HIS A 92 6.34 -17.31 3.20
N LEU A 93 5.64 -16.68 2.24
CA LEU A 93 4.20 -16.46 2.31
C LEU A 93 3.44 -17.80 2.39
N ARG A 94 3.80 -18.78 1.56
CA ARG A 94 3.20 -20.13 1.59
C ARG A 94 3.41 -20.80 2.95
N GLN A 95 4.61 -20.68 3.53
CA GLN A 95 4.91 -21.20 4.86
C GLN A 95 4.12 -20.47 5.96
N ALA A 96 4.01 -19.14 5.89
CA ALA A 96 3.21 -18.34 6.82
C ALA A 96 1.72 -18.75 6.76
N HIS A 97 1.18 -18.99 5.56
CA HIS A 97 -0.18 -19.49 5.38
C HIS A 97 -0.39 -20.90 5.95
N LYS A 98 0.55 -21.83 5.74
CA LYS A 98 0.48 -23.18 6.30
C LYS A 98 0.54 -23.16 7.83
N THR A 99 1.47 -22.41 8.41
CA THR A 99 1.67 -22.33 9.86
C THR A 99 0.51 -21.65 10.58
N ASN A 100 -0.15 -20.67 9.95
CA ASN A 100 -1.38 -20.08 10.48
C ASN A 100 -2.57 -21.05 10.45
N ARG A 101 -2.55 -22.07 9.57
CA ARG A 101 -3.59 -23.11 9.51
C ARG A 101 -3.37 -24.25 10.51
N THR A 102 -2.13 -24.58 10.85
CA THR A 102 -1.82 -25.79 11.62
C THR A 102 -1.67 -25.59 13.14
N ASP A 103 -1.78 -24.36 13.67
CA ASP A 103 -1.69 -24.03 15.13
C ASP A 103 -0.45 -24.63 15.86
N SER A 104 0.53 -25.14 15.11
CA SER A 104 1.51 -26.14 15.57
C SER A 104 2.83 -25.55 16.09
N GLU A 105 3.03 -24.24 15.98
CA GLU A 105 4.21 -23.51 16.46
C GLU A 105 3.91 -22.81 17.80
N PRO A 106 4.87 -22.74 18.76
CA PRO A 106 4.65 -22.15 20.07
C PRO A 106 4.15 -20.69 19.97
N LEU A 107 3.17 -20.34 20.83
CA LEU A 107 2.49 -19.03 20.88
C LEU A 107 3.45 -17.82 21.03
N ASN A 108 4.72 -18.02 21.36
CA ASN A 108 5.68 -16.96 21.70
C ASN A 108 6.65 -16.56 20.59
N SER A 109 6.71 -17.22 19.44
CA SER A 109 7.83 -17.02 18.49
C SER A 109 8.00 -15.60 17.97
N MET A 110 6.92 -14.80 17.86
CA MET A 110 6.97 -13.41 17.39
C MET A 110 6.82 -12.37 18.51
N PHE A 111 6.55 -12.79 19.75
CA PHE A 111 6.40 -11.86 20.87
C PHE A 111 7.77 -11.56 21.44
N LEU A 112 8.18 -10.30 21.32
CA LEU A 112 9.44 -9.82 21.87
C LEU A 112 9.35 -9.77 23.39
N SER A 113 10.50 -9.93 24.05
CA SER A 113 10.56 -9.91 25.51
C SER A 113 10.17 -8.52 26.05
N GLY A 114 9.68 -8.48 27.29
CA GLY A 114 9.37 -7.21 27.97
C GLY A 114 10.58 -6.29 28.18
N ASN A 115 11.80 -6.79 27.94
CA ASN A 115 13.04 -6.04 28.05
C ASN A 115 13.47 -5.37 26.73
N TYR A 116 12.63 -5.46 25.68
CA TYR A 116 12.90 -4.79 24.41
C TYR A 116 12.80 -3.27 24.60
N ALA A 117 13.96 -2.63 24.76
CA ALA A 117 14.06 -1.20 25.05
C ALA A 117 13.94 -0.37 23.78
N ILE A 118 13.03 0.60 23.79
CA ILE A 118 12.83 1.54 22.68
C ILE A 118 13.20 2.94 23.14
N ASP A 119 14.34 3.42 22.66
CA ASP A 119 14.90 4.72 22.98
C ASP A 119 14.39 5.81 22.02
N LYS A 120 14.43 7.07 22.48
CA LYS A 120 14.21 8.29 21.68
C LYS A 120 12.95 8.23 20.81
N GLN A 121 11.81 7.99 21.45
CA GLN A 121 10.53 7.88 20.77
C GLN A 121 10.03 9.24 20.29
N GLU A 122 9.71 9.34 18.99
CA GLU A 122 9.17 10.53 18.36
C GLU A 122 7.88 10.18 17.59
N LEU A 123 6.79 10.86 17.92
CA LEU A 123 5.50 10.62 17.31
C LEU A 123 5.46 11.11 15.85
N ILE A 124 5.06 10.25 14.92
CA ILE A 124 4.87 10.64 13.51
C ILE A 124 3.38 10.88 13.23
N THR A 125 2.52 10.01 13.75
CA THR A 125 1.05 10.03 13.56
C THR A 125 0.36 9.68 14.88
N SER A 126 -0.97 9.59 14.92
CA SER A 126 -1.66 9.26 16.18
C SER A 126 -1.36 7.86 16.74
N SER A 127 -0.94 6.91 15.92
CA SER A 127 -0.68 5.52 16.33
C SER A 127 0.73 5.03 15.95
N VAL A 128 1.51 5.84 15.24
CA VAL A 128 2.83 5.44 14.72
C VAL A 128 3.90 6.39 15.22
N PHE A 129 4.97 5.84 15.76
CA PHE A 129 6.14 6.58 16.23
C PHE A 129 7.43 5.96 15.71
N MET A 130 8.45 6.79 15.60
CA MET A 130 9.83 6.37 15.36
C MET A 130 10.51 6.14 16.71
N GLY A 131 11.44 5.20 16.76
CA GLY A 131 12.34 5.02 17.89
C GLY A 131 13.65 4.38 17.47
N TYR A 132 14.45 4.02 18.47
CA TYR A 132 15.70 3.30 18.28
C TYR A 132 15.76 2.08 19.19
N HIS A 133 16.27 0.98 18.66
CA HIS A 133 16.60 -0.21 19.44
C HIS A 133 18.02 -0.64 19.07
N ALA A 134 18.93 -0.67 20.05
CA ALA A 134 20.35 -0.98 19.83
C ALA A 134 20.96 -0.16 18.66
N ASP A 135 20.75 1.16 18.67
CA ASP A 135 21.17 2.12 17.64
C ASP A 135 20.55 1.95 16.24
N GLN A 136 19.67 0.97 16.04
CA GLN A 136 18.91 0.81 14.80
C GLN A 136 17.62 1.61 14.85
N LYS A 137 17.35 2.40 13.81
CA LYS A 137 16.08 3.11 13.66
C LYS A 137 14.96 2.10 13.42
N ILE A 138 13.87 2.25 14.16
CA ILE A 138 12.67 1.42 14.05
C ILE A 138 11.42 2.29 13.92
N ILE A 139 10.39 1.72 13.31
CA ILE A 139 9.03 2.27 13.35
C ILE A 139 8.20 1.37 14.26
N VAL A 140 7.36 1.98 15.08
CA VAL A 140 6.48 1.29 16.00
C VAL A 140 5.04 1.67 15.69
N ASP A 141 4.20 0.66 15.49
CA ASP A 141 2.78 0.82 15.23
C ASP A 141 1.98 0.27 16.42
N HIS A 142 1.24 1.17 17.07
CA HIS A 142 0.46 0.86 18.26
C HIS A 142 -0.96 0.44 17.90
N ILE A 143 -1.34 -0.76 18.35
CA ILE A 143 -2.67 -1.32 18.23
C ILE A 143 -3.33 -1.28 19.62
N PRO A 144 -4.27 -0.35 19.87
CA PRO A 144 -4.94 -0.27 21.15
C PRO A 144 -5.96 -1.42 21.31
N LEU A 145 -5.96 -2.03 22.49
CA LEU A 145 -6.97 -3.02 22.86
C LEU A 145 -8.20 -2.30 23.41
N LYS A 146 -9.34 -2.47 22.74
CA LYS A 146 -10.61 -1.87 23.16
C LYS A 146 -11.42 -2.85 24.00
N GLU A 147 -12.27 -2.33 24.88
CA GLU A 147 -13.05 -3.14 25.84
C GLU A 147 -13.92 -4.23 25.19
N TYR A 148 -14.42 -3.99 23.97
CA TYR A 148 -15.27 -4.95 23.25
C TYR A 148 -14.49 -6.05 22.51
N MET A 149 -13.15 -5.98 22.48
CA MET A 149 -12.31 -6.89 21.70
C MET A 149 -12.00 -8.15 22.50
N ASP A 150 -12.09 -9.30 21.85
CA ASP A 150 -11.60 -10.56 22.42
C ASP A 150 -10.05 -10.54 22.45
N VAL A 151 -9.48 -10.56 23.65
CA VAL A 151 -8.03 -10.48 23.86
C VAL A 151 -7.30 -11.67 23.24
N THR A 152 -7.86 -12.87 23.36
CA THR A 152 -7.26 -14.10 22.87
C THR A 152 -7.24 -14.10 21.35
N GLN A 153 -8.36 -13.74 20.71
CA GLN A 153 -8.44 -13.64 19.26
C GLN A 153 -7.54 -12.51 18.74
N THR A 154 -7.58 -11.32 19.34
CA THR A 154 -6.73 -10.19 18.94
C THR A 154 -5.24 -10.55 19.02
N THR A 155 -4.83 -11.28 20.08
CA THR A 155 -3.44 -11.76 20.22
C THR A 155 -3.05 -12.71 19.08
N LYS A 156 -3.95 -13.60 18.66
CA LYS A 156 -3.73 -14.51 17.53
C LYS A 156 -3.63 -13.73 16.21
N ASP A 157 -4.55 -12.80 15.99
CA ASP A 157 -4.59 -11.99 14.76
C ASP A 157 -3.30 -11.15 14.62
N VAL A 158 -2.87 -10.49 15.70
CA VAL A 158 -1.65 -9.66 15.69
C VAL A 158 -0.42 -10.53 15.42
N ARG A 159 -0.34 -11.72 16.00
CA ARG A 159 0.73 -12.67 15.70
C ARG A 159 0.74 -13.06 14.22
N SER A 160 -0.42 -13.40 13.67
CA SER A 160 -0.57 -13.78 12.26
C SER A 160 -0.11 -12.66 11.33
N LEU A 161 -0.53 -11.42 11.60
CA LEU A 161 -0.09 -10.24 10.86
C LEU A 161 1.44 -10.09 10.90
N VAL A 162 2.03 -10.13 12.09
CA VAL A 162 3.47 -9.93 12.28
C VAL A 162 4.29 -11.05 11.60
N ARG A 163 3.79 -12.29 11.60
CA ARG A 163 4.42 -13.38 10.82
C ARG A 163 4.45 -13.07 9.33
N VAL A 164 3.31 -12.67 8.75
CA VAL A 164 3.21 -12.31 7.33
C VAL A 164 4.07 -11.10 6.99
N LEU A 165 4.16 -10.11 7.88
CA LEU A 165 4.98 -8.92 7.66
C LEU A 165 6.47 -9.18 7.89
N SER A 166 6.86 -10.18 8.68
CA SER A 166 8.27 -10.55 8.85
C SER A 166 8.89 -11.17 7.60
N THR A 167 8.07 -11.70 6.69
CA THR A 167 8.53 -12.30 5.43
C THR A 167 8.72 -11.28 4.31
N VAL A 168 8.36 -10.01 4.56
CA VAL A 168 8.51 -8.91 3.60
C VAL A 168 10.00 -8.56 3.46
N GLY A 169 10.49 -8.53 2.21
CA GLY A 169 11.83 -8.04 1.91
C GLY A 169 11.93 -6.50 2.08
N PRO A 170 13.10 -5.98 2.48
CA PRO A 170 13.26 -4.57 2.92
C PRO A 170 12.93 -3.52 1.85
N ASP A 171 13.05 -3.87 0.58
CA ASP A 171 12.82 -2.97 -0.58
C ASP A 171 11.60 -3.37 -1.42
N HIS A 172 10.86 -4.39 -0.97
CA HIS A 172 9.81 -5.01 -1.77
C HIS A 172 8.42 -4.64 -1.23
N PHE A 173 7.50 -4.35 -2.15
CA PHE A 173 6.06 -4.14 -1.87
C PHE A 173 5.66 -2.93 -1.04
N GLY A 174 6.57 -2.01 -0.68
CA GLY A 174 6.20 -0.81 0.09
C GLY A 174 5.67 -1.12 1.50
N LEU A 175 6.18 -2.18 2.11
CA LEU A 175 5.85 -2.63 3.47
C LEU A 175 7.15 -2.77 4.27
N LEU A 176 7.11 -2.44 5.56
CA LEU A 176 8.26 -2.66 6.44
C LEU A 176 8.26 -4.08 6.98
N SER A 177 9.44 -4.69 7.09
CA SER A 177 9.59 -6.01 7.71
C SER A 177 9.34 -5.92 9.22
N ALA A 178 8.43 -6.76 9.72
CA ALA A 178 8.12 -6.80 11.14
C ALA A 178 9.15 -7.64 11.90
N LEU A 179 9.80 -7.05 12.90
CA LEU A 179 10.74 -7.71 13.81
C LEU A 179 10.03 -8.51 14.90
N GLY A 180 8.81 -8.13 15.25
CA GLY A 180 8.03 -8.77 16.29
C GLY A 180 6.97 -7.84 16.89
N VAL A 181 6.36 -8.29 17.98
CA VAL A 181 5.33 -7.54 18.71
C VAL A 181 5.60 -7.54 20.22
N ILE A 182 5.38 -6.40 20.85
CA ILE A 182 5.43 -6.21 22.30
C ILE A 182 4.01 -6.02 22.82
N LYS A 183 3.66 -6.65 23.93
CA LYS A 183 2.41 -6.39 24.65
C LYS A 183 2.55 -5.12 25.48
N THR A 184 1.64 -4.17 25.34
CA THR A 184 1.63 -2.97 26.17
C THR A 184 0.72 -3.19 27.37
N THR A 185 1.21 -2.88 28.57
CA THR A 185 0.45 -3.02 29.81
C THR A 185 0.47 -1.73 30.60
N GLU A 186 -0.66 -1.40 31.22
CA GLU A 186 -0.79 -0.33 32.22
C GLU A 186 -1.31 -0.95 33.51
N LYS A 187 -0.62 -0.73 34.64
CA LYS A 187 -1.00 -1.31 35.94
C LYS A 187 -1.31 -2.82 35.85
N GLU A 188 -0.44 -3.56 35.17
CA GLU A 188 -0.56 -5.01 34.91
C GLU A 188 -1.74 -5.44 34.01
N THR A 189 -2.55 -4.50 33.55
CA THR A 189 -3.63 -4.76 32.57
C THR A 189 -3.12 -4.57 31.16
N LEU A 190 -3.43 -5.52 30.25
CA LEU A 190 -3.08 -5.41 28.84
C LEU A 190 -3.90 -4.29 28.18
N THR A 191 -3.22 -3.30 27.61
CA THR A 191 -3.83 -2.14 26.95
C THR A 191 -3.69 -2.15 25.44
N GLY A 192 -2.85 -3.02 24.88
CA GLY A 192 -2.60 -3.05 23.44
C GLY A 192 -1.35 -3.82 23.05
N PHE A 193 -0.89 -3.55 21.83
CA PHE A 193 0.26 -4.17 21.20
C PHE A 193 1.08 -3.12 20.44
N ASN A 194 2.40 -3.26 20.46
CA ASN A 194 3.32 -2.48 19.64
C ASN A 194 3.98 -3.41 18.63
N ILE A 195 3.65 -3.25 17.35
CA ILE A 195 4.37 -3.94 16.27
C ILE A 195 5.65 -3.17 15.98
N ILE A 196 6.77 -3.87 15.94
CA ILE A 196 8.08 -3.28 15.70
C ILE A 196 8.50 -3.58 14.27
N PHE A 197 8.78 -2.53 13.52
CA PHE A 197 9.19 -2.58 12.13
C PHE A 197 10.64 -2.13 11.97
N ALA A 198 11.42 -2.91 11.22
CA ALA A 198 12.77 -2.54 10.86
C ALA A 198 12.76 -1.44 9.79
N VAL A 199 13.52 -0.37 10.00
CA VAL A 199 13.80 0.60 8.93
C VAL A 199 15.01 0.11 8.13
N PRO A 200 14.93 0.00 6.80
CA PRO A 200 16.06 -0.37 5.97
C PRO A 200 17.28 0.53 6.23
N PRO A 201 18.51 -0.01 6.36
CA PRO A 201 19.69 0.76 6.75
C PRO A 201 19.98 1.98 5.88
N HIS A 202 19.68 1.91 4.58
CA HIS A 202 19.87 3.00 3.63
C HIS A 202 18.89 4.17 3.85
N LEU A 203 17.81 3.97 4.61
CA LEU A 203 16.84 5.00 5.00
C LEU A 203 17.08 5.55 6.42
N SER A 204 17.98 4.95 7.19
CA SER A 204 18.23 5.31 8.61
C SER A 204 18.63 6.77 8.82
N GLN A 205 19.23 7.42 7.81
CA GLN A 205 19.64 8.82 7.86
C GLN A 205 18.46 9.79 7.58
N SER A 206 17.42 9.33 6.89
CA SER A 206 16.25 10.14 6.55
C SER A 206 15.23 10.18 7.69
N GLN A 207 14.55 11.31 7.85
CA GLN A 207 13.46 11.40 8.83
C GLN A 207 12.14 10.90 8.24
N PRO A 208 11.43 10.00 8.94
CA PRO A 208 10.15 9.50 8.49
C PRO A 208 9.09 10.59 8.57
N ARG A 209 8.26 10.67 7.53
CA ARG A 209 7.18 11.65 7.42
C ARG A 209 5.94 10.98 6.86
N SER A 210 4.77 11.30 7.39
CA SER A 210 3.52 10.87 6.77
C SER A 210 3.32 11.55 5.41
N LEU A 211 2.67 10.88 4.46
CA LEU A 211 2.28 11.44 3.17
C LEU A 211 1.47 12.72 3.35
N ARG A 212 0.57 12.76 4.36
CA ARG A 212 -0.16 13.97 4.76
C ARG A 212 0.77 15.15 4.97
N SER A 213 1.84 14.94 5.74
CA SER A 213 2.80 15.99 6.06
C SER A 213 3.61 16.43 4.84
N VAL A 214 3.90 15.50 3.91
CA VAL A 214 4.63 15.77 2.67
C VAL A 214 3.77 16.59 1.71
N LEU A 215 2.51 16.19 1.51
CA LEU A 215 1.56 16.93 0.66
C LEU A 215 1.25 18.34 1.19
N THR A 216 1.28 18.53 2.51
CA THR A 216 1.02 19.83 3.14
C THR A 216 2.27 20.73 3.16
N ALA A 217 3.47 20.17 3.03
CA ALA A 217 4.72 20.94 3.07
C ALA A 217 4.94 21.82 1.82
N GLY A 218 4.18 21.60 0.73
CA GLY A 218 4.28 22.38 -0.50
C GLY A 218 5.52 22.07 -1.34
N ASN A 219 6.28 21.02 -1.02
CA ASN A 219 7.40 20.56 -1.84
C ASN A 219 6.87 19.96 -3.14
N GLU A 220 7.42 20.38 -4.28
CA GLU A 220 7.09 19.81 -5.58
C GLU A 220 7.98 18.59 -5.88
N TYR A 221 7.35 17.52 -6.33
CA TYR A 221 8.02 16.33 -6.86
C TYR A 221 7.55 16.09 -8.28
N ASN A 222 8.46 15.57 -9.11
CA ASN A 222 8.18 15.25 -10.50
C ASN A 222 7.14 14.11 -10.61
N LEU A 223 6.61 13.91 -11.81
CA LEU A 223 5.59 12.89 -12.05
C LEU A 223 6.12 11.48 -11.79
N ASP A 224 7.37 11.19 -12.17
CA ASP A 224 7.99 9.86 -11.98
C ASP A 224 7.94 9.41 -10.51
N GLU A 225 8.27 10.31 -9.57
CA GLU A 225 8.23 10.02 -8.14
C GLU A 225 6.79 9.78 -7.65
N ARG A 226 5.80 10.52 -8.19
CA ARG A 226 4.37 10.32 -7.86
C ARG A 226 3.86 8.98 -8.38
N PHE A 227 4.27 8.58 -9.59
CA PHE A 227 3.91 7.28 -10.16
C PHE A 227 4.53 6.14 -9.35
N LYS A 228 5.82 6.22 -9.03
CA LYS A 228 6.49 5.23 -8.17
C LYS A 228 5.78 5.07 -6.83
N LEU A 229 5.39 6.17 -6.21
CA LEU A 229 4.63 6.17 -4.96
C LEU A 229 3.27 5.47 -5.13
N ALA A 230 2.49 5.86 -6.15
CA ALA A 230 1.19 5.26 -6.44
C ALA A 230 1.26 3.75 -6.70
N ILE A 231 2.24 3.35 -7.51
CA ILE A 231 2.52 1.97 -7.86
C ILE A 231 2.89 1.16 -6.61
N SER A 232 3.81 1.68 -5.79
CA SER A 232 4.23 1.01 -4.56
C SER A 232 3.09 0.85 -3.55
N LEU A 233 2.18 1.84 -3.43
CA LEU A 233 0.99 1.71 -2.58
C LEU A 233 0.04 0.63 -3.08
N ALA A 234 -0.16 0.53 -4.40
CA ALA A 234 -0.92 -0.55 -4.98
C ALA A 234 -0.26 -1.90 -4.65
N CYS A 235 1.07 -2.01 -4.73
CA CYS A 235 1.84 -3.20 -4.32
C CYS A 235 1.58 -3.63 -2.89
N SER A 236 1.66 -2.69 -1.95
CA SER A 236 1.43 -2.98 -0.52
C SER A 236 0.05 -3.58 -0.32
N LEU A 237 -0.96 -3.04 -1.03
CA LEU A 237 -2.32 -3.54 -0.92
C LEU A 237 -2.48 -4.95 -1.49
N VAL A 238 -1.85 -5.26 -2.63
CA VAL A 238 -1.83 -6.63 -3.19
C VAL A 238 -1.31 -7.61 -2.17
N TYR A 239 -0.17 -7.28 -1.57
CA TYR A 239 0.53 -8.17 -0.67
C TYR A 239 -0.35 -8.49 0.54
N LEU A 240 -0.96 -7.47 1.12
CA LEU A 240 -1.89 -7.64 2.25
C LEU A 240 -3.12 -8.47 1.86
N HIS A 241 -3.80 -8.13 0.76
CA HIS A 241 -5.01 -8.83 0.33
C HIS A 241 -4.74 -10.27 -0.08
N SER A 242 -3.64 -10.54 -0.78
CA SER A 242 -3.20 -11.89 -1.13
C SER A 242 -2.90 -12.72 0.12
N SER A 243 -2.43 -12.05 1.18
CA SER A 243 -2.19 -12.65 2.48
C SER A 243 -3.43 -12.73 3.38
N SER A 244 -4.64 -12.48 2.84
CA SER A 244 -5.92 -12.45 3.58
C SER A 244 -5.96 -11.42 4.71
N ILE A 245 -5.25 -10.30 4.57
CA ILE A 245 -5.23 -9.18 5.52
C ILE A 245 -5.98 -7.99 4.94
N ILE A 246 -6.91 -7.42 5.70
CA ILE A 246 -7.62 -6.19 5.38
C ILE A 246 -7.09 -5.08 6.30
N HIS A 247 -6.69 -3.96 5.72
CA HIS A 247 -6.02 -2.87 6.47
C HIS A 247 -7.01 -1.97 7.23
N LYS A 248 -8.15 -1.63 6.63
CA LYS A 248 -9.22 -0.79 7.23
C LYS A 248 -8.87 0.65 7.60
N ASN A 249 -7.67 1.12 7.26
CA ASN A 249 -7.17 2.42 7.71
C ASN A 249 -6.18 3.05 6.71
N ILE A 250 -6.35 2.80 5.41
CA ILE A 250 -5.49 3.39 4.39
C ILE A 250 -5.83 4.88 4.28
N SER A 251 -4.88 5.74 4.65
CA SER A 251 -5.00 7.19 4.55
C SER A 251 -3.61 7.85 4.46
N PRO A 252 -3.50 9.13 4.07
CA PRO A 252 -2.21 9.84 4.01
C PRO A 252 -1.47 9.92 5.34
N GLU A 253 -2.16 9.80 6.48
CA GLU A 253 -1.53 9.68 7.80
C GLU A 253 -0.75 8.37 7.93
N ASN A 254 -1.28 7.29 7.37
CA ASN A 254 -0.80 5.92 7.55
C ASN A 254 0.13 5.44 6.41
N ILE A 255 0.66 6.40 5.65
CA ILE A 255 1.67 6.15 4.61
C ILE A 255 2.91 6.92 5.02
N ILE A 256 3.98 6.22 5.37
CA ILE A 256 5.25 6.80 5.82
C ILE A 256 6.23 6.83 4.67
N LEU A 257 6.89 7.97 4.50
CA LEU A 257 7.94 8.21 3.52
C LEU A 257 9.23 8.58 4.24
N PHE A 258 10.35 8.31 3.59
CA PHE A 258 11.69 8.73 4.02
C PHE A 258 12.27 9.69 2.98
N PRO A 259 11.67 10.89 2.79
CA PRO A 259 12.04 11.78 1.71
C PRO A 259 13.47 12.29 1.87
N THR A 260 14.18 12.40 0.75
CA THR A 260 15.47 13.08 0.65
C THR A 260 15.31 14.30 -0.27
N PRO A 261 16.26 15.27 -0.28
CA PRO A 261 16.16 16.41 -1.18
C PRO A 261 15.96 15.97 -2.64
N GLY A 262 14.80 16.31 -3.21
CA GLY A 262 14.44 15.99 -4.60
C GLY A 262 13.92 14.56 -4.86
N ARG A 263 13.75 13.70 -3.84
CA ARG A 263 13.18 12.35 -3.98
C ARG A 263 12.17 12.03 -2.88
N LEU A 264 11.02 11.47 -3.25
CA LEU A 264 10.00 11.02 -2.29
C LEU A 264 10.46 9.77 -1.54
N GLY A 265 11.15 8.88 -2.23
CA GLY A 265 11.48 7.55 -1.72
C GLY A 265 10.29 6.58 -1.82
N VAL A 266 10.46 5.41 -1.21
CA VAL A 266 9.45 4.35 -1.20
C VAL A 266 8.42 4.64 -0.10
N PRO A 267 7.10 4.56 -0.39
CA PRO A 267 6.07 4.64 0.64
C PRO A 267 5.98 3.32 1.42
N PHE A 268 5.79 3.44 2.73
CA PHE A 268 5.55 2.32 3.63
C PHE A 268 4.16 2.44 4.25
N LEU A 269 3.31 1.45 3.99
CA LEU A 269 1.99 1.38 4.59
C LEU A 269 2.10 0.87 6.04
N VAL A 270 1.54 1.64 6.98
CA VAL A 270 1.52 1.40 8.44
C VAL A 270 0.13 1.71 9.00
N GLY A 271 -0.06 1.71 10.31
CA GLY A 271 -1.33 2.10 10.93
C GLY A 271 -2.32 0.95 10.95
N PHE A 272 -1.82 -0.24 11.27
CA PHE A 272 -2.58 -1.49 11.38
C PHE A 272 -3.53 -1.49 12.60
N GLU A 273 -3.81 -0.36 13.27
CA GLU A 273 -4.73 -0.26 14.42
C GLU A 273 -6.13 -0.87 14.21
N ARG A 274 -6.57 -1.02 12.96
CA ARG A 274 -7.89 -1.56 12.59
C ARG A 274 -7.79 -2.79 11.71
N PHE A 275 -6.61 -3.37 11.52
CA PHE A 275 -6.45 -4.51 10.64
C PHE A 275 -7.33 -5.70 11.07
N ARG A 276 -7.64 -6.59 10.13
CA ARG A 276 -8.17 -7.91 10.45
C ARG A 276 -7.78 -8.96 9.42
N PRO A 277 -7.78 -10.25 9.80
CA PRO A 277 -7.91 -11.33 8.83
C PRO A 277 -9.25 -11.21 8.05
N SER A 278 -9.28 -11.63 6.79
CA SER A 278 -10.47 -11.58 5.92
C SER A 278 -11.66 -12.36 6.48
N GLU A 279 -11.40 -13.52 7.10
CA GLU A 279 -12.38 -14.37 7.79
C GLU A 279 -12.70 -13.89 9.22
N GLY A 280 -11.98 -12.90 9.75
CA GLY A 280 -12.14 -12.42 11.13
C GLY A 280 -13.42 -11.59 11.32
N ARG A 281 -13.98 -11.54 12.54
CA ARG A 281 -15.21 -10.75 12.79
C ARG A 281 -15.01 -9.26 12.50
N THR A 282 -15.99 -8.62 11.86
CA THR A 282 -16.03 -7.16 11.73
C THR A 282 -16.84 -6.57 12.88
N TYR A 283 -16.14 -5.89 13.80
CA TYR A 283 -16.79 -4.97 14.71
C TYR A 283 -17.32 -3.82 13.85
N MET A 284 -18.64 -3.72 13.66
CA MET A 284 -19.34 -2.70 12.88
C MET A 284 -19.27 -1.32 13.57
N THR A 285 -18.07 -0.93 14.00
CA THR A 285 -17.80 0.30 14.72
C THR A 285 -17.42 1.37 13.73
N GLY A 286 -18.02 2.54 13.91
CA GLY A 286 -17.79 3.73 13.12
C GLY A 286 -17.36 4.92 13.98
N ASP A 287 -17.07 6.04 13.33
CA ASP A 287 -16.83 7.32 13.99
C ASP A 287 -17.39 8.47 13.13
N ALA A 288 -17.71 9.58 13.78
CA ALA A 288 -18.25 10.78 13.12
C ALA A 288 -17.14 11.73 12.62
N LYS A 289 -15.90 11.25 12.49
CA LYS A 289 -14.75 12.06 12.08
C LYS A 289 -14.73 12.20 10.57
N TRP A 290 -15.17 13.35 10.06
CA TRP A 290 -15.30 13.60 8.63
C TRP A 290 -13.98 13.40 7.88
N GLU A 291 -12.86 13.79 8.51
CA GLU A 291 -11.53 13.71 7.93
C GLU A 291 -11.07 12.26 7.71
N ARG A 292 -11.60 11.31 8.50
CA ARG A 292 -11.38 9.87 8.32
C ARG A 292 -12.40 9.27 7.37
N ASN A 293 -13.65 9.74 7.43
CA ASN A 293 -14.73 9.27 6.58
C ASN A 293 -14.49 9.56 5.10
N LEU A 294 -13.71 10.59 4.75
CA LEU A 294 -13.31 10.87 3.37
C LEU A 294 -12.66 9.66 2.68
N TYR A 295 -11.86 8.87 3.42
CA TYR A 295 -11.18 7.67 2.91
C TYR A 295 -12.02 6.40 3.02
N ARG A 296 -13.26 6.48 3.52
CA ARG A 296 -14.15 5.33 3.67
C ARG A 296 -15.26 5.38 2.63
N HIS A 297 -15.61 4.22 2.09
CA HIS A 297 -16.77 4.11 1.19
C HIS A 297 -18.03 4.67 1.86
N PRO A 298 -18.95 5.35 1.14
CA PRO A 298 -20.12 5.99 1.75
C PRO A 298 -20.95 5.10 2.68
N ARG A 299 -21.11 3.83 2.34
CA ARG A 299 -21.87 2.84 3.14
C ARG A 299 -21.17 2.39 4.43
N ARG A 300 -19.93 2.83 4.64
CA ARG A 300 -19.10 2.56 5.82
C ARG A 300 -18.81 3.81 6.66
N GLN A 301 -19.40 4.95 6.30
CA GLN A 301 -19.23 6.20 7.06
C GLN A 301 -20.22 6.30 8.22
N GLY A 302 -19.89 7.16 9.19
CA GLY A 302 -20.75 7.44 10.35
C GLY A 302 -20.60 6.42 11.48
N LEU A 303 -21.49 6.52 12.48
CA LEU A 303 -21.44 5.70 13.70
C LEU A 303 -21.93 4.26 13.50
N HIS A 304 -22.78 4.05 12.49
CA HIS A 304 -23.43 2.77 12.20
C HIS A 304 -23.20 2.39 10.74
N PRO A 305 -22.04 1.78 10.41
CA PRO A 305 -21.79 1.26 9.07
C PRO A 305 -22.88 0.30 8.60
N GLU A 306 -23.23 0.34 7.31
CA GLU A 306 -24.33 -0.43 6.74
C GLU A 306 -23.93 -1.82 6.25
N GLU A 307 -22.66 -1.99 5.88
CA GLU A 307 -22.14 -3.21 5.28
C GLU A 307 -20.94 -3.71 6.06
N GLU A 308 -20.69 -5.01 6.08
CA GLU A 308 -19.42 -5.52 6.59
C GLU A 308 -18.26 -5.02 5.73
N TYR A 309 -17.09 -4.85 6.35
CA TYR A 309 -15.94 -4.36 5.62
C TYR A 309 -15.37 -5.47 4.75
N SER A 310 -15.05 -5.20 3.49
CA SER A 310 -14.44 -6.15 2.55
C SER A 310 -13.13 -5.60 1.97
N MET A 311 -12.36 -6.40 1.23
CA MET A 311 -11.12 -5.94 0.59
C MET A 311 -11.35 -4.75 -0.34
N GLN A 312 -12.50 -4.69 -1.03
CA GLN A 312 -12.86 -3.58 -1.92
C GLN A 312 -12.99 -2.24 -1.19
N HIS A 313 -13.23 -2.24 0.12
CA HIS A 313 -13.25 -1.00 0.88
C HIS A 313 -11.84 -0.41 1.05
N ASP A 314 -10.80 -1.24 1.18
CA ASP A 314 -9.41 -0.76 1.15
C ASP A 314 -9.05 -0.23 -0.24
N ILE A 315 -9.59 -0.85 -1.29
CA ILE A 315 -9.42 -0.38 -2.67
C ILE A 315 -10.01 1.03 -2.85
N TYR A 316 -11.20 1.28 -2.33
CA TYR A 316 -11.78 2.62 -2.30
C TYR A 316 -10.86 3.62 -1.58
N SER A 317 -10.38 3.27 -0.39
CA SER A 317 -9.46 4.10 0.39
C SER A 317 -8.17 4.41 -0.37
N LEU A 318 -7.59 3.41 -1.04
CA LEU A 318 -6.44 3.59 -1.94
C LEU A 318 -6.76 4.58 -3.06
N GLY A 319 -7.95 4.49 -3.66
CA GLY A 319 -8.41 5.44 -4.69
C GLY A 319 -8.38 6.89 -4.24
N VAL A 320 -8.85 7.17 -3.02
CA VAL A 320 -8.80 8.53 -2.45
C VAL A 320 -7.36 8.98 -2.24
N CYS A 321 -6.48 8.12 -1.73
CA CYS A 321 -5.05 8.42 -1.59
C CYS A 321 -4.37 8.69 -2.94
N LEU A 322 -4.65 7.86 -3.96
CA LEU A 322 -4.13 8.05 -5.31
C LEU A 322 -4.62 9.35 -5.94
N LEU A 323 -5.87 9.75 -5.66
CA LEU A 323 -6.38 11.05 -6.08
C LEU A 323 -5.56 12.21 -5.49
N GLU A 324 -5.27 12.18 -4.18
CA GLU A 324 -4.41 13.20 -3.55
C GLU A 324 -2.98 13.20 -4.10
N VAL A 325 -2.42 12.02 -4.38
CA VAL A 325 -1.08 11.88 -4.99
C VAL A 325 -1.07 12.45 -6.41
N GLY A 326 -2.08 12.15 -7.22
CA GLY A 326 -2.15 12.64 -8.60
C GLY A 326 -2.35 14.16 -8.68
N LEU A 327 -3.17 14.72 -7.79
CA LEU A 327 -3.35 16.18 -7.64
C LEU A 327 -2.17 16.84 -6.92
N TRP A 328 -1.35 16.06 -6.21
CA TRP A 328 -0.32 16.52 -5.28
C TRP A 328 -0.83 17.58 -4.30
N THR A 329 -2.05 17.35 -3.79
CA THR A 329 -2.75 18.28 -2.90
C THR A 329 -3.43 17.49 -1.79
N SER A 330 -3.18 17.87 -0.54
CA SER A 330 -3.83 17.22 0.62
C SER A 330 -5.30 17.64 0.73
N PHE A 331 -6.20 16.69 0.94
CA PHE A 331 -7.63 16.97 1.15
C PHE A 331 -8.01 17.36 2.57
N VAL A 332 -7.16 17.01 3.54
CA VAL A 332 -7.30 17.43 4.94
C VAL A 332 -6.03 18.15 5.35
N GLN A 333 -6.18 19.24 6.09
CA GLN A 333 -5.09 19.94 6.75
C GLN A 333 -5.37 20.02 8.25
N TYR A 334 -4.35 20.30 9.05
CA TYR A 334 -4.50 20.39 10.49
C TYR A 334 -3.98 21.73 11.00
N LYS A 335 -4.78 22.42 11.81
CA LYS A 335 -4.35 23.56 12.62
C LYS A 335 -4.38 23.13 14.08
N GLY A 336 -3.23 22.73 14.61
CA GLY A 336 -3.17 21.96 15.85
C GLY A 336 -3.87 20.62 15.67
N SER A 337 -4.76 20.25 16.60
CA SER A 337 -5.54 19.00 16.49
C SER A 337 -6.83 19.14 15.67
N ARG A 338 -7.15 20.33 15.16
CA ARG A 338 -8.40 20.59 14.43
C ARG A 338 -8.22 20.29 12.93
N PRO A 339 -9.02 19.39 12.34
CA PRO A 339 -9.01 19.16 10.90
C PRO A 339 -9.67 20.32 10.16
N LEU A 340 -9.10 20.69 9.03
CA LEU A 340 -9.55 21.72 8.09
C LEU A 340 -9.63 21.11 6.69
N LEU A 341 -10.52 21.62 5.86
CA LEU A 341 -10.59 21.24 4.46
C LEU A 341 -9.34 21.70 3.71
N GLY A 342 -8.77 20.79 2.92
CA GLY A 342 -7.67 21.07 2.02
C GLY A 342 -8.10 21.93 0.84
N PRO A 343 -7.14 22.63 0.19
CA PRO A 343 -7.42 23.47 -0.95
C PRO A 343 -7.91 22.61 -2.13
N GLY A 344 -8.95 23.09 -2.82
CA GLY A 344 -9.44 22.44 -4.04
C GLY A 344 -10.36 21.22 -3.82
N LEU A 345 -10.85 20.99 -2.59
CA LEU A 345 -11.92 20.02 -2.31
C LEU A 345 -13.22 20.73 -1.86
N PRO A 346 -14.17 20.98 -2.77
CA PRO A 346 -15.37 21.79 -2.50
C PRO A 346 -16.48 20.98 -1.82
N ILE A 347 -16.22 20.41 -0.64
CA ILE A 347 -17.20 19.58 0.09
C ILE A 347 -17.77 20.26 1.35
N GLY A 348 -17.43 21.52 1.59
CA GLY A 348 -17.77 22.21 2.84
C GLY A 348 -19.27 22.22 3.16
N GLU A 349 -20.11 22.38 2.15
CA GLU A 349 -21.57 22.37 2.32
C GLU A 349 -22.10 20.99 2.72
N PHE A 350 -21.53 19.92 2.17
CA PHE A 350 -21.93 18.54 2.45
C PHE A 350 -21.55 18.12 3.87
N LEU A 351 -20.44 18.63 4.42
CA LEU A 351 -20.03 18.34 5.80
C LEU A 351 -21.02 18.86 6.85
N CYS A 352 -21.85 19.84 6.49
CA CYS A 352 -22.89 20.39 7.36
C CYS A 352 -24.27 19.76 7.15
N ASP A 353 -24.44 18.84 6.20
CA ASP A 353 -25.72 18.15 5.96
C ASP A 353 -26.08 17.28 7.18
N ARG A 354 -27.36 17.31 7.57
CA ARG A 354 -27.91 16.48 8.64
C ARG A 354 -28.04 15.02 8.21
N ASP A 355 -28.20 14.78 6.91
CA ASP A 355 -28.25 13.44 6.33
C ASP A 355 -26.82 12.98 5.96
N GLY A 356 -26.17 12.29 6.90
CA GLY A 356 -24.82 11.78 6.71
C GLY A 356 -24.68 10.80 5.54
N ARG A 357 -25.74 10.06 5.18
CA ARG A 357 -25.71 9.13 4.04
C ARG A 357 -25.70 9.90 2.73
N ARG A 358 -26.60 10.89 2.60
CA ARG A 358 -26.65 11.76 1.41
C ARG A 358 -25.33 12.51 1.25
N SER A 359 -24.82 13.08 2.33
CA SER A 359 -23.52 13.75 2.38
C SER A 359 -22.40 12.85 1.87
N ALA A 360 -22.31 11.62 2.38
CA ALA A 360 -21.27 10.67 1.98
C ALA A 360 -21.31 10.34 0.48
N VAL A 361 -22.51 10.18 -0.09
CA VAL A 361 -22.70 9.95 -1.54
C VAL A 361 -22.28 11.18 -2.36
N GLN A 362 -22.65 12.39 -1.93
CA GLN A 362 -22.27 13.63 -2.61
C GLN A 362 -20.76 13.89 -2.55
N ILE A 363 -20.11 13.58 -1.42
CA ILE A 363 -18.65 13.66 -1.29
C ILE A 363 -17.98 12.69 -2.25
N LYS A 364 -18.43 11.43 -2.31
CA LYS A 364 -17.90 10.46 -3.28
C LYS A 364 -18.06 10.97 -4.72
N GLN A 365 -19.22 11.52 -5.07
CA GLN A 365 -19.49 12.08 -6.39
C GLN A 365 -18.53 13.24 -6.71
N THR A 366 -18.25 14.11 -5.75
CA THR A 366 -17.28 15.21 -5.89
C THR A 366 -15.87 14.67 -6.16
N LEU A 367 -15.45 13.60 -5.46
CA LEU A 367 -14.15 12.96 -5.70
C LEU A 367 -14.04 12.37 -7.11
N LEU A 368 -15.12 11.74 -7.60
CA LEU A 368 -15.19 11.22 -8.97
C LEU A 368 -15.07 12.34 -10.01
N GLU A 369 -15.82 13.42 -9.84
CA GLU A 369 -15.77 14.57 -10.75
C GLU A 369 -14.37 15.19 -10.81
N ILE A 370 -13.69 15.30 -9.67
CA ILE A 370 -12.29 15.77 -9.61
C ILE A 370 -11.36 14.77 -10.34
N ALA A 371 -11.54 13.47 -10.12
CA ALA A 371 -10.74 12.44 -10.77
C ALA A 371 -10.94 12.45 -12.30
N GLU A 372 -12.15 12.65 -12.80
CA GLU A 372 -12.45 12.66 -14.23
C GLU A 372 -12.05 13.96 -14.93
N SER A 373 -12.21 15.10 -14.26
CA SER A 373 -11.98 16.41 -14.88
C SER A 373 -10.52 16.89 -14.76
N ARG A 374 -9.84 16.60 -13.64
CA ARG A 374 -8.52 17.18 -13.34
C ARG A 374 -7.37 16.21 -13.54
N LEU A 375 -7.50 14.96 -13.11
CA LEU A 375 -6.39 14.00 -13.21
C LEU A 375 -5.92 13.72 -14.64
N PRO A 376 -6.78 13.65 -15.69
CA PRO A 376 -6.29 13.34 -17.04
C PRO A 376 -5.27 14.35 -17.56
N VAL A 377 -5.38 15.62 -17.15
CA VAL A 377 -4.47 16.70 -17.53
C VAL A 377 -3.16 16.63 -16.73
N LEU A 378 -3.21 16.19 -15.47
CA LEU A 378 -2.07 16.19 -14.56
C LEU A 378 -1.24 14.90 -14.60
N MET A 379 -1.90 13.75 -14.72
CA MET A 379 -1.32 12.40 -14.59
C MET A 379 -1.61 11.51 -15.82
N GLY A 380 -2.31 12.03 -16.82
CA GLY A 380 -2.75 11.25 -17.98
C GLY A 380 -4.02 10.42 -17.72
N LYS A 381 -4.67 10.01 -18.82
CA LYS A 381 -5.96 9.31 -18.79
C LYS A 381 -5.90 7.96 -18.09
N ILE A 382 -4.79 7.25 -18.21
CA ILE A 382 -4.68 5.90 -17.66
C ILE A 382 -4.69 5.96 -16.12
N TYR A 383 -3.91 6.87 -15.52
CA TYR A 383 -3.92 7.08 -14.06
C TYR A 383 -5.30 7.53 -13.57
N ALA A 384 -5.92 8.48 -14.27
CA ALA A 384 -7.28 8.94 -13.94
C ALA A 384 -8.29 7.78 -13.96
N ASN A 385 -8.25 6.94 -14.99
CA ASN A 385 -9.12 5.77 -15.11
C ASN A 385 -8.89 4.77 -13.98
N VAL A 386 -7.64 4.57 -13.53
CA VAL A 386 -7.32 3.75 -12.37
C VAL A 386 -7.98 4.31 -11.12
N VAL A 387 -7.84 5.62 -10.85
CA VAL A 387 -8.45 6.27 -9.69
C VAL A 387 -9.98 6.16 -9.72
N VAL A 388 -10.61 6.45 -10.86
CA VAL A 388 -12.06 6.29 -11.04
C VAL A 388 -12.50 4.85 -10.80
N SER A 389 -11.72 3.88 -11.29
CA SER A 389 -11.97 2.45 -11.05
C SER A 389 -11.89 2.13 -9.54
N CYS A 390 -10.93 2.69 -8.79
CA CYS A 390 -10.86 2.53 -7.34
C CYS A 390 -12.13 3.06 -6.65
N LEU A 391 -12.56 4.27 -7.01
CA LEU A 391 -13.67 4.96 -6.37
C LEU A 391 -15.02 4.32 -6.69
N THR A 392 -15.12 3.60 -7.83
CA THR A 392 -16.34 2.91 -8.30
C THR A 392 -16.33 1.39 -8.08
N CYS A 393 -15.31 0.83 -7.41
CA CYS A 393 -15.13 -0.63 -7.29
C CYS A 393 -16.26 -1.38 -6.56
N LEU A 394 -17.11 -0.66 -5.82
CA LEU A 394 -18.25 -1.19 -5.07
C LEU A 394 -19.62 -0.82 -5.69
N ASP A 395 -19.63 -0.09 -6.82
CA ASP A 395 -20.85 0.33 -7.51
C ASP A 395 -21.43 -0.79 -8.38
N ARG A 396 -22.75 -0.80 -8.55
CA ARG A 396 -23.45 -1.84 -9.35
C ARG A 396 -23.01 -1.85 -10.81
N ASP A 397 -22.77 -0.67 -11.39
CA ASP A 397 -22.32 -0.50 -12.78
C ASP A 397 -20.81 -0.22 -12.87
N GLY A 398 -20.07 -0.53 -11.80
CA GLY A 398 -18.64 -0.27 -11.70
C GLY A 398 -17.84 -1.05 -12.75
N SER A 399 -16.63 -0.53 -13.07
CA SER A 399 -15.75 -1.09 -14.11
C SER A 399 -15.21 -2.51 -13.81
N PHE A 400 -15.67 -3.16 -12.74
CA PHE A 400 -15.20 -4.47 -12.28
C PHE A 400 -16.14 -5.64 -12.57
N GLY A 401 -17.27 -5.42 -13.24
CA GLY A 401 -18.17 -6.50 -13.64
C GLY A 401 -19.12 -6.92 -12.51
N ASP A 402 -20.06 -7.82 -12.85
CA ASP A 402 -21.17 -8.21 -11.98
C ASP A 402 -20.65 -8.80 -10.66
N LYS A 403 -21.27 -8.44 -9.52
CA LYS A 403 -20.87 -8.93 -8.18
C LYS A 403 -20.73 -10.46 -8.12
N ALA A 404 -21.53 -11.17 -8.92
CA ALA A 404 -21.53 -12.63 -9.01
C ALA A 404 -20.30 -13.25 -9.71
N GLU A 405 -19.56 -12.50 -10.55
CA GLU A 405 -18.29 -12.95 -11.14
C GLU A 405 -17.07 -12.59 -10.26
N LEU A 406 -17.31 -11.86 -9.17
CA LEU A 406 -16.33 -11.28 -8.25
C LEU A 406 -16.38 -11.91 -6.85
N GLU A 407 -17.39 -12.71 -6.54
CA GLU A 407 -17.48 -13.44 -5.28
C GLU A 407 -16.87 -14.85 -5.48
N ASP A 408 -15.54 -14.97 -5.31
CA ASP A 408 -15.02 -16.22 -4.75
C ASP A 408 -15.31 -16.23 -3.24
N GLU A 409 -15.41 -17.40 -2.61
CA GLU A 409 -15.81 -17.53 -1.19
C GLU A 409 -15.00 -16.63 -0.22
N ASP A 410 -13.80 -16.18 -0.64
CA ASP A 410 -12.88 -15.39 0.17
C ASP A 410 -12.70 -13.91 -0.28
N GLY A 411 -13.19 -13.49 -1.46
CA GLY A 411 -13.04 -12.14 -2.02
C GLY A 411 -11.65 -11.77 -2.58
N ILE A 412 -10.75 -12.75 -2.76
CA ILE A 412 -9.33 -12.53 -3.12
C ILE A 412 -9.10 -12.42 -4.62
N LEU A 413 -9.86 -13.13 -5.45
CA LEU A 413 -9.75 -13.00 -6.91
C LEU A 413 -10.05 -11.56 -7.36
N VAL A 414 -10.85 -10.81 -6.58
CA VAL A 414 -11.12 -9.39 -6.79
C VAL A 414 -9.87 -8.55 -6.61
N GLY A 415 -9.15 -8.69 -5.48
CA GLY A 415 -7.93 -7.94 -5.22
C GLY A 415 -6.87 -8.20 -6.30
N VAL A 416 -6.66 -9.47 -6.67
CA VAL A 416 -5.66 -9.83 -7.66
C VAL A 416 -6.04 -9.39 -9.08
N ARG A 417 -7.28 -9.61 -9.54
CA ARG A 417 -7.74 -9.11 -10.86
C ARG A 417 -7.73 -7.58 -10.93
N TYR A 418 -8.07 -6.92 -9.83
CA TYR A 418 -8.03 -5.47 -9.70
C TYR A 418 -6.61 -4.94 -9.89
N ILE A 419 -5.67 -5.61 -9.26
CA ILE A 419 -4.25 -5.28 -9.27
C ILE A 419 -3.55 -5.67 -10.57
N GLU A 420 -3.94 -6.77 -11.22
CA GLU A 420 -3.53 -7.07 -12.59
C GLU A 420 -3.97 -5.96 -13.53
N LYS A 421 -5.22 -5.49 -13.39
CA LYS A 421 -5.78 -4.41 -14.20
C LYS A 421 -5.11 -3.07 -13.89
N ILE A 422 -4.79 -2.78 -12.63
CA ILE A 422 -4.04 -1.57 -12.25
C ILE A 422 -2.59 -1.65 -12.68
N GLY A 423 -1.89 -2.73 -12.35
CA GLY A 423 -0.49 -2.97 -12.68
C GLY A 423 -0.25 -2.95 -14.16
N SER A 424 -1.05 -3.67 -14.93
CA SER A 424 -1.00 -3.68 -16.40
C SER A 424 -1.30 -2.31 -17.00
N ARG A 425 -2.21 -1.52 -16.39
CA ARG A 425 -2.51 -0.17 -16.86
C ARG A 425 -1.43 0.83 -16.47
N LEU A 426 -0.95 0.81 -15.22
CA LEU A 426 0.10 1.70 -14.75
C LEU A 426 1.44 1.42 -15.43
N SER A 427 1.75 0.15 -15.77
CA SER A 427 2.92 -0.19 -16.57
C SER A 427 2.81 0.26 -18.03
N GLN A 428 1.61 0.51 -18.56
CA GLN A 428 1.42 1.13 -19.89
C GLN A 428 1.65 2.65 -19.88
N ILE A 429 1.78 3.29 -18.71
CA ILE A 429 2.03 4.74 -18.59
C ILE A 429 3.51 5.07 -18.83
N TYR A 430 4.42 4.09 -18.71
CA TYR A 430 5.86 4.27 -18.88
C TYR A 430 6.43 3.38 -19.99
#